data_AF-A0A430V022-F1
#
_entry.id   AF-A0A430V022-F1
#
_cell.length_a   1.000
_cell.length_b   1.000
_cell.length_c   1.000
_cell.angle_alpha   90.00
_cell.angle_beta   90.00
_cell.angle_gamma   90.00
#
_symmetry.space_group_name_H-M   'P 1'
#
loop_
_entity.id
_entity.type
_entity.pdbx_description
1 polymer ?
#
loop_
_entity_poly.entity_id
_entity_poly.type
_entity_poly.pdbx_seq_one_letter_code
_entity_poly.pdbx_strand_id
1 'polypeptide(L)' 'PVVGEAGGVNHYHLREFLRGLVNHGRLTLHLRLLSGREAHHVVEASFKALARALHRATRITGEELPSTKGVL' A
#
# COMPACT_ATOMS: atom_id res chain seq x y z
N PRO A 1 -13.18 13.58 7.99
CA PRO A 1 -13.73 12.26 7.58
C PRO A 1 -13.67 12.16 6.05
N VAL A 2 -13.40 10.97 5.50
CA VAL A 2 -13.44 10.70 4.06
C VAL A 2 -14.88 10.38 3.67
N VAL A 3 -15.38 10.98 2.59
CA VAL A 3 -16.80 10.95 2.18
C VAL A 3 -16.90 10.41 0.76
N GLY A 4 -17.94 9.62 0.50
CA GLY A 4 -18.25 9.05 -0.81
C GLY A 4 -17.58 7.70 -1.07
N GLU A 5 -17.54 7.33 -2.34
CA GLU A 5 -16.94 6.11 -2.85
C GLU A 5 -16.37 6.32 -4.26
N ALA A 6 -15.45 5.44 -4.64
CA ALA A 6 -14.80 5.38 -5.93
C ALA A 6 -15.35 4.17 -6.70
N GLY A 7 -16.47 4.34 -7.41
CA GLY A 7 -17.09 3.24 -8.18
C GLY A 7 -17.40 2.00 -7.32
N GLY A 8 -18.04 2.18 -6.16
CA GLY A 8 -18.31 1.12 -5.19
C GLY A 8 -17.18 0.81 -4.19
N VAL A 9 -16.01 1.46 -4.31
CA VAL A 9 -14.88 1.28 -3.38
C VAL A 9 -14.81 2.43 -2.38
N ASN A 10 -14.86 2.12 -1.08
CA ASN A 10 -14.71 3.12 -0.02
C ASN A 10 -13.49 2.81 0.87
N HIS A 11 -13.29 3.60 1.92
CA HIS A 11 -12.14 3.47 2.81
C HIS A 11 -12.11 2.16 3.62
N TYR A 12 -13.26 1.49 3.82
CA TYR A 12 -13.29 0.15 4.43
C TYR A 12 -12.75 -0.90 3.46
N HIS A 13 -13.20 -0.88 2.20
CA HIS A 13 -12.69 -1.78 1.16
C HIS A 13 -11.19 -1.61 0.94
N LEU A 14 -10.70 -0.37 0.91
CA LEU A 14 -9.27 -0.09 0.82
C LEU A 14 -8.51 -0.72 2.00
N ARG A 15 -8.99 -0.55 3.24
CA ARG A 15 -8.33 -1.13 4.43
C ARG A 15 -8.26 -2.66 4.35
N GLU A 16 -9.36 -3.32 4.00
CA GLU A 16 -9.38 -4.79 3.93
C GLU A 16 -8.54 -5.31 2.77
N PHE A 17 -8.50 -4.60 1.63
CA PHE A 17 -7.58 -4.92 0.54
C PHE A 17 -6.12 -4.87 1.01
N LEU A 18 -5.70 -3.79 1.68
CA LEU A 18 -4.33 -3.65 2.17
C LEU A 18 -4.00 -4.72 3.22
N ARG A 19 -4.95 -5.06 4.10
CA ARG A 19 -4.81 -6.14 5.07
C ARG A 19 -4.63 -7.51 4.40
N GLY A 20 -5.44 -7.79 3.38
CA GLY A 20 -5.30 -9.01 2.57
C GLY A 20 -3.94 -9.08 1.88
N LEU A 21 -3.50 -7.96 1.30
CA LEU A 21 -2.21 -7.84 0.63
C LEU A 21 -1.04 -8.14 1.57
N VAL A 22 -0.97 -7.52 2.75
CA VAL A 22 0.15 -7.73 3.69
C VAL A 22 0.20 -9.17 4.21
N ASN A 23 -0.96 -9.75 4.52
CA ASN A 23 -1.05 -11.10 5.07
C ASN A 23 -0.55 -12.16 4.08
N HIS A 24 -0.93 -12.05 2.81
CA HIS A 24 -0.56 -13.03 1.79
C HIS A 24 0.77 -12.71 1.11
N GLY A 25 1.11 -11.42 1.00
CA GLY A 25 2.37 -10.95 0.41
C GLY A 25 3.56 -11.00 1.35
N ARG A 26 3.37 -11.36 2.63
CA ARG A 26 4.42 -11.43 3.67
C ARG A 26 5.30 -10.17 3.71
N LEU A 27 4.66 -9.01 3.61
CA LEU A 27 5.33 -7.72 3.61
C LEU A 27 4.81 -6.83 4.73
N THR A 28 5.67 -5.94 5.21
CA THR A 28 5.27 -4.88 6.15
C THR A 28 4.90 -3.64 5.36
N LEU A 29 3.70 -3.08 5.60
CA LEU A 29 3.21 -1.90 4.91
C LEU A 29 2.75 -0.83 5.91
N HIS A 30 3.17 0.40 5.68
CA HIS A 30 2.63 1.58 6.34
C HIS A 30 2.05 2.52 5.29
N LEU A 31 0.78 2.90 5.46
CA LEU A 31 0.11 3.88 4.61
C LEU A 31 -0.54 4.94 5.50
N ARG A 32 -0.14 6.20 5.31
CA ARG A 32 -0.68 7.35 6.05
C ARG A 32 -1.29 8.34 5.08
N LEU A 33 -2.61 8.54 5.18
CA LEU A 33 -3.27 9.64 4.49
C LEU A 33 -2.94 10.95 5.21
N LEU A 34 -2.13 11.80 4.59
CA LEU A 34 -1.77 13.11 5.15
C LEU A 34 -2.92 14.12 5.07
N SER A 35 -3.67 14.08 3.97
CA SER A 35 -4.82 14.94 3.71
C SER A 35 -5.72 14.31 2.66
N GLY A 36 -7.04 14.45 2.82
CA GLY A 36 -8.02 13.99 1.86
C GLY A 36 -9.43 14.02 2.44
N ARG A 37 -10.42 14.31 1.60
CA ARG A 37 -11.84 14.35 2.00
C ARG A 37 -12.73 13.53 1.07
N GLU A 38 -12.45 13.53 -0.22
CA GLU A 38 -13.22 12.79 -1.22
C GLU A 38 -12.61 11.39 -1.42
N ALA A 39 -13.46 10.36 -1.43
CA ALA A 39 -13.05 8.96 -1.41
C ALA A 39 -12.30 8.51 -2.69
N HIS A 40 -12.72 8.95 -3.88
CA HIS A 40 -12.03 8.67 -5.13
C HIS A 40 -10.57 9.13 -5.06
N HIS A 41 -10.32 10.38 -4.70
CA HIS A 41 -8.97 10.91 -4.58
C HIS A 41 -8.16 10.22 -3.48
N VAL A 42 -8.77 9.87 -2.35
CA VAL A 42 -8.09 9.14 -1.28
C VAL A 42 -7.68 7.74 -1.72
N VAL A 43 -8.57 6.99 -2.35
CA VAL A 43 -8.30 5.64 -2.86
C VAL A 43 -7.21 5.71 -3.94
N GLU A 44 -7.36 6.59 -4.92
CA GLU A 44 -6.39 6.76 -6.01
C GLU A 44 -5.01 7.16 -5.49
N ALA A 45 -4.93 8.13 -4.58
CA ALA A 45 -3.66 8.56 -3.97
C ALA A 45 -3.00 7.42 -3.18
N SER A 46 -3.81 6.62 -2.47
CA SER A 46 -3.32 5.46 -1.70
C SER A 46 -2.71 4.40 -2.62
N PHE A 47 -3.39 4.04 -3.71
CA PHE A 47 -2.88 3.07 -4.68
C PHE A 47 -1.66 3.61 -5.46
N LYS A 48 -1.65 4.89 -5.85
CA LYS A 48 -0.47 5.51 -6.48
C LYS A 48 0.73 5.51 -5.55
N ALA A 49 0.55 5.83 -4.27
CA ALA A 49 1.62 5.79 -3.27
C ALA A 49 2.15 4.36 -3.06
N LEU A 50 1.25 3.38 -2.93
CA LEU A 50 1.58 1.97 -2.81
C LEU A 50 2.37 1.46 -4.04
N ALA A 51 1.90 1.73 -5.25
CA ALA A 51 2.56 1.33 -6.49
C ALA A 51 3.99 1.87 -6.57
N ARG A 52 4.19 3.16 -6.24
CA ARG A 52 5.53 3.77 -6.22
C ARG A 52 6.44 3.22 -5.12
N ALA A 53 5.88 2.77 -3.99
CA ALA A 53 6.64 2.16 -2.91
C ALA A 53 7.06 0.73 -3.28
N LEU A 54 6.12 -0.09 -3.78
CA LEU A 54 6.39 -1.45 -4.23
C LEU A 54 7.41 -1.46 -5.38
N HIS A 55 7.23 -0.60 -6.39
CA HIS A 55 8.20 -0.48 -7.50
C HIS A 55 9.62 -0.20 -7.01
N ARG A 56 9.79 0.57 -5.93
CA ARG A 56 11.10 0.82 -5.33
C ARG A 56 11.60 -0.38 -4.54
N ALA A 57 10.73 -1.04 -3.77
CA ALA A 57 11.07 -2.18 -2.93
C ALA A 57 11.41 -3.46 -3.73
N THR A 58 10.82 -3.64 -4.91
CA THR A 58 11.02 -4.85 -5.74
C THR A 58 12.13 -4.71 -6.78
N ARG A 59 12.88 -3.60 -6.78
CA ARG A 59 14.02 -3.43 -7.69
C ARG A 59 15.18 -4.33 -7.27
N ILE A 60 15.80 -4.98 -8.24
CA ILE A 60 17.09 -5.63 -8.06
C ILE A 60 18.13 -4.53 -7.87
N THR A 61 18.75 -4.49 -6.69
CA THR A 61 19.77 -3.50 -6.32
C THR A 61 21.15 -4.11 -6.10
N GLY A 62 21.25 -5.44 -6.19
CA GLY A 62 22.46 -6.23 -6.04
C GLY A 62 22.10 -7.72 -6.05
N GLU A 63 23.12 -8.56 -5.91
CA GLU A 63 22.94 -10.02 -5.82
C GLU A 63 22.84 -10.51 -4.37
N GLU A 64 23.23 -9.67 -3.41
CA GLU A 64 23.23 -10.02 -1.99
C GLU A 64 21.83 -9.96 -1.37
N LEU A 65 21.56 -10.86 -0.41
CA LEU A 65 20.33 -10.84 0.38
C LEU A 65 20.36 -9.65 1.36
N PRO A 66 19.39 -8.72 1.30
CA PRO A 66 19.39 -7.54 2.15
C PRO A 66 18.87 -7.85 3.57
N SER A 67 19.54 -8.75 4.29
CA SER A 67 19.21 -9.15 5.66
C SER A 67 20.46 -9.55 6.43
N THR A 68 20.69 -8.90 7.58
CA THR A 68 21.79 -9.26 8.51
C THR A 68 21.61 -10.63 9.17
N LYS A 69 20.39 -11.18 9.11
CA LYS A 69 20.07 -12.51 9.65
C LYS A 69 20.20 -13.62 8.61
N GLY A 70 20.54 -13.29 7.36
CA GLY A 70 20.67 -14.28 6.27
C GLY A 70 19.34 -14.88 5.80
N VAL A 71 18.20 -14.30 6.18
CA VAL A 71 16.85 -14.74 5.78
C VAL A 71 15.86 -13.56 5.72
N LEU A 72 14.83 -13.66 4.88
CA LEU A 72 13.68 -12.75 4.78
C LEU A 72 12.36 -13.52 4.89
#